data_AF-A0A7Y1YL93-F1
#
_entry.id   AF-A0A7Y1YL93-F1
#
_cell.length_a   1.000
_cell.length_b   1.000
_cell.length_c   1.000
_cell.angle_alpha   90.00
_cell.angle_beta   90.00
_cell.angle_gamma   90.00
#
_symmetry.space_group_name_H-M   'P 1'
#
loop_
_entity.id
_entity.type
_entity.pdbx_description
1 polymer ?
#
loop_
_entity_poly.entity_id
_entity_poly.type
_entity_poly.pdbx_seq_one_letter_code
_entity_poly.pdbx_strand_id
1 'polypeptide(L)'
;MKKRAWFSVLFVLIVLSGFIFLQYPKLNIISGYTAKYMASGVFIADRSVSSLTEQDTNVPLVKLAEAEVDILDKEASADVFGLLERTAICRDGLGCVLINDEYEPGPYLRPNRNPLESDLLFPYGEKVVDTIR
;
A
#
# COMPACT_ATOMS: atom_id res chain seq x y z
N MET A 1 0.02 31.64 41.24
CA MET A 1 0.07 30.20 40.90
C MET A 1 -0.62 29.88 39.56
N LYS A 2 -1.85 30.37 39.29
CA LYS A 2 -2.58 30.13 38.02
C LYS A 2 -1.82 30.50 36.74
N LYS A 3 -1.10 31.63 36.70
CA LYS A 3 -0.32 32.05 35.52
C LYS A 3 0.83 31.09 35.17
N ARG A 4 1.50 30.52 36.18
CA ARG A 4 2.59 29.53 35.96
C ARG A 4 2.04 28.19 35.45
N ALA A 5 0.89 27.75 35.96
CA ALA A 5 0.20 26.58 35.43
C ALA A 5 -0.24 26.77 33.97
N TRP A 6 -0.72 27.97 33.60
CA TRP A 6 -1.05 28.30 32.21
C TRP A 6 0.18 28.20 31.30
N PHE A 7 1.32 28.81 31.68
CA PHE A 7 2.53 28.72 30.86
C PHE A 7 3.02 27.28 30.67
N SER A 8 2.89 26.43 31.70
CA SER A 8 3.22 25.01 31.58
C SER A 8 2.29 24.27 30.61
N VAL A 9 0.98 24.52 30.67
CA VAL A 9 0.02 23.92 29.74
C VAL A 9 0.29 24.39 28.30
N LEU A 10 0.55 25.69 28.12
CA LEU A 10 0.89 26.25 26.81
C LEU A 10 2.16 25.63 26.23
N PHE A 11 3.19 25.44 27.05
CA PHE A 11 4.44 24.80 26.64
C PHE A 11 4.20 23.35 26.18
N VAL A 12 3.43 22.57 26.95
CA VAL A 12 3.08 21.19 26.59
C VAL A 12 2.31 21.14 25.27
N LEU A 13 1.35 22.06 25.06
CA LEU A 13 0.59 22.14 23.80
C LEU A 13 1.49 22.45 22.59
N ILE A 14 2.46 23.35 22.75
CA ILE A 14 3.42 23.68 21.68
C ILE A 14 4.28 22.48 21.33
N VAL A 15 4.82 21.78 22.34
CA VAL A 15 5.65 20.58 22.12
C VAL A 15 4.85 19.47 21.44
N LEU A 16 3.60 19.24 21.90
CA LEU A 16 2.72 18.23 21.32
C LEU A 16 2.36 18.55 19.87
N SER A 17 2.01 19.82 19.59
CA SER A 17 1.71 20.29 18.23
C SER A 17 2.91 20.12 17.30
N GLY A 18 4.11 20.51 17.74
CA GLY A 18 5.34 20.31 16.98
C GLY A 18 5.64 18.84 16.71
N PHE A 19 5.42 17.97 17.71
CA PHE A 19 5.59 16.53 17.53
C PHE A 19 4.61 15.96 16.48
N ILE A 20 3.32 16.29 16.58
CA ILE A 20 2.30 15.85 15.61
C ILE A 20 2.66 16.33 14.20
N PHE A 21 3.02 17.60 14.05
CA PHE A 21 3.42 18.18 12.76
C PHE A 21 4.58 17.41 12.11
N LEU A 22 5.57 16.98 12.90
CA LEU A 22 6.71 16.21 12.40
C LEU A 22 6.37 14.74 12.09
N GLN A 23 5.39 14.15 12.78
CA GLN A 23 5.00 12.75 12.53
C GLN A 23 3.94 12.61 11.42
N TYR A 24 3.09 13.61 11.22
CA TYR A 24 1.95 13.54 10.30
C TYR A 24 2.32 13.12 8.86
N PRO A 25 3.40 13.63 8.24
CA PRO A 25 3.79 13.20 6.89
C PRO A 25 4.19 11.73 6.79
N LYS A 26 4.56 11.07 7.90
CA LYS A 26 4.91 9.65 7.90
C LYS A 26 3.70 8.76 7.68
N LEU A 27 2.52 9.18 8.16
CA LEU A 27 1.27 8.44 7.97
C LEU A 27 0.98 8.26 6.48
N ASN A 28 1.23 9.29 5.67
CA ASN A 28 1.11 9.23 4.21
C ASN A 28 1.91 8.07 3.60
N ILE A 29 3.18 7.92 4.01
CA ILE A 29 4.05 6.84 3.50
C ILE A 29 3.56 5.48 3.98
N ILE A 30 3.17 5.37 5.25
CA ILE A 30 2.72 4.11 5.86
C ILE A 30 1.42 3.63 5.18
N SER A 31 0.40 4.49 5.11
CA SER A 31 -0.87 4.22 4.44
C SER A 31 -0.65 3.90 2.96
N GLY A 32 0.08 4.74 2.23
CA GLY A 32 0.30 4.57 0.80
C GLY A 32 1.10 3.31 0.45
N TYR A 33 2.13 2.98 1.24
CA TYR A 33 2.87 1.73 1.06
C TYR A 33 1.97 0.52 1.29
N THR A 34 1.22 0.51 2.41
CA THR A 34 0.38 -0.62 2.80
C THR A 34 -0.72 -0.85 1.77
N ALA A 35 -1.43 0.19 1.35
CA ALA A 35 -2.46 0.12 0.31
C ALA A 35 -1.91 -0.46 -1.00
N LYS A 36 -0.81 0.10 -1.52
CA LYS A 36 -0.21 -0.35 -2.79
C LYS A 36 0.36 -1.77 -2.70
N TYR A 37 0.96 -2.12 -1.57
CA TYR A 37 1.50 -3.45 -1.34
C TYR A 37 0.38 -4.48 -1.29
N MET A 38 -0.69 -4.18 -0.54
CA MET A 38 -1.87 -5.04 -0.43
C MET A 38 -2.53 -5.25 -1.79
N ALA A 39 -2.76 -4.17 -2.55
CA ALA A 39 -3.31 -4.24 -3.90
C ALA A 39 -2.46 -5.14 -4.82
N SER A 40 -1.13 -4.93 -4.84
CA SER A 40 -0.24 -5.74 -5.68
C SER A 40 -0.20 -7.21 -5.24
N GLY A 41 -0.16 -7.46 -3.92
CA GLY A 41 -0.10 -8.80 -3.36
C GLY A 41 -1.36 -9.61 -3.65
N VAL A 42 -2.54 -8.98 -3.50
CA VAL A 42 -3.82 -9.66 -3.74
C VAL A 42 -4.10 -9.82 -5.23
N PHE A 43 -3.98 -8.77 -6.04
CA PHE A 43 -4.47 -8.78 -7.42
C PHE A 43 -3.43 -9.16 -8.48
N ILE A 44 -2.14 -9.19 -8.14
CA ILE A 44 -1.06 -9.60 -9.06
C ILE A 44 -0.42 -10.90 -8.59
N ALA A 45 -0.15 -11.05 -7.30
CA ALA A 45 0.53 -12.23 -6.75
C ALA A 45 -0.44 -13.30 -6.21
N ASP A 46 -1.76 -13.09 -6.32
CA ASP A 46 -2.81 -14.01 -5.84
C ASP A 46 -2.61 -14.47 -4.38
N ARG A 47 -2.12 -13.57 -3.51
CA ARG A 47 -1.92 -13.85 -2.08
C ARG A 47 -3.12 -13.41 -1.25
N SER A 48 -3.40 -14.15 -0.17
CA SER A 48 -4.44 -13.76 0.77
C SER A 48 -4.04 -12.52 1.56
N VAL A 49 -5.03 -11.70 1.94
CA VAL A 49 -4.85 -10.54 2.83
C VAL A 49 -4.16 -10.94 4.14
N SER A 50 -4.54 -12.08 4.72
CA SER A 50 -3.92 -12.59 5.95
C SER A 50 -2.43 -12.88 5.79
N SER A 51 -2.02 -13.52 4.69
CA SER A 51 -0.62 -13.85 4.43
C SER A 51 0.23 -12.59 4.29
N LEU A 52 -0.27 -11.61 3.54
CA LEU A 52 0.41 -10.32 3.35
C LEU A 52 0.52 -9.56 4.68
N THR A 53 -0.57 -9.57 5.47
CA THR A 53 -0.63 -8.85 6.75
C THR A 53 0.32 -9.43 7.79
N GLU A 54 0.36 -10.75 7.92
CA GLU A 54 1.16 -11.42 8.95
C GLU A 54 2.65 -11.49 8.59
N GLN A 55 2.98 -11.59 7.30
CA GLN A 55 4.34 -11.86 6.84
C GLN A 55 5.05 -10.62 6.28
N ASP A 56 4.34 -9.77 5.54
CA ASP A 56 5.00 -8.70 4.77
C ASP A 56 4.78 -7.31 5.36
N THR A 57 3.58 -7.01 5.86
CA THR A 57 3.27 -5.70 6.46
C THR A 57 3.45 -5.68 7.98
N ASN A 58 3.75 -6.83 8.61
CA ASN A 58 4.04 -6.97 10.04
C ASN A 58 5.45 -6.48 10.44
N VAL A 59 5.82 -5.28 9.98
CA VAL A 59 7.10 -4.64 10.30
C VAL A 59 6.86 -3.33 11.07
N PRO A 60 7.85 -2.82 11.82
CA PRO A 60 7.70 -1.56 12.55
C PRO A 60 7.15 -0.44 11.67
N LEU A 61 6.25 0.38 12.22
CA LEU A 61 5.52 1.46 11.56
C LEU A 61 4.46 0.99 10.55
N VAL A 62 4.76 0.04 9.66
CA VAL A 62 3.81 -0.45 8.64
C VAL A 62 2.64 -1.20 9.28
N LYS A 63 2.91 -2.02 10.30
CA LYS A 63 1.88 -2.75 11.06
C LYS A 63 0.86 -1.86 11.80
N LEU A 64 1.09 -0.55 11.84
CA LEU A 64 0.16 0.42 12.41
C LEU A 64 -0.96 0.78 11.42
N ALA A 65 -0.77 0.48 10.13
CA ALA A 65 -1.82 0.65 9.15
C ALA A 65 -2.75 -0.55 9.15
N GLU A 66 -4.04 -0.25 9.05
CA GLU A 66 -5.08 -1.21 8.74
C GLU A 66 -5.37 -1.10 7.24
N ALA A 67 -5.62 -2.24 6.59
CA ALA A 67 -5.83 -2.30 5.15
C ALA A 67 -7.09 -3.08 4.83
N GLU A 68 -7.86 -2.54 3.89
CA GLU A 68 -9.08 -3.13 3.37
C GLU A 68 -8.94 -3.36 1.87
N VAL A 69 -9.59 -4.40 1.36
CA VAL A 69 -9.48 -4.79 -0.05
C VAL A 69 -10.87 -4.95 -0.64
N ASP A 70 -11.14 -4.19 -1.71
CA ASP A 70 -12.33 -4.33 -2.53
C ASP A 70 -12.03 -5.19 -3.76
N ILE A 71 -12.58 -6.40 -3.78
CA ILE A 71 -12.36 -7.37 -4.86
C ILE A 71 -13.13 -6.99 -6.13
N LEU A 72 -14.26 -6.30 -6.01
CA LEU A 72 -15.11 -5.92 -7.15
C LEU A 72 -14.43 -4.81 -7.95
N ASP A 73 -13.97 -3.77 -7.26
CA ASP A 73 -13.33 -2.62 -7.90
C ASP A 73 -11.81 -2.80 -8.09
N LYS A 74 -11.25 -3.90 -7.55
CA LYS A 74 -9.82 -4.22 -7.56
C LYS A 74 -8.99 -3.12 -6.92
N GLU A 75 -9.42 -2.72 -5.73
CA GLU A 75 -8.80 -1.65 -4.95
C GLU A 75 -8.34 -2.16 -3.60
N ALA A 76 -7.35 -1.50 -3.02
CA ALA A 76 -7.01 -1.66 -1.61
C ALA A 76 -6.77 -0.29 -0.99
N SER A 77 -7.39 -0.07 0.15
CA SER A 77 -7.24 1.14 0.97
C SER A 77 -6.47 0.80 2.24
N ALA A 78 -5.72 1.76 2.76
CA ALA A 78 -5.10 1.64 4.07
C ALA A 78 -4.97 3.00 4.74
N ASP A 79 -5.06 2.99 6.07
CA ASP A 79 -4.96 4.17 6.92
C ASP A 79 -4.26 3.82 8.22
N VAL A 80 -3.79 4.83 8.96
CA VAL A 80 -3.19 4.62 10.28
C VAL A 80 -4.10 5.22 11.34
N PHE A 81 -4.77 4.38 12.11
CA PHE A 81 -5.70 4.78 13.18
C PHE A 81 -6.85 5.70 12.71
N GLY A 82 -7.37 5.49 11.51
CA GLY A 82 -8.39 6.31 10.85
C GLY A 82 -7.84 7.59 10.21
N LEU A 83 -6.52 7.74 10.10
CA LEU A 83 -5.87 8.97 9.62
C LEU A 83 -5.14 8.72 8.30
N LEU A 84 -5.24 9.71 7.41
CA LEU A 84 -4.55 9.74 6.11
C LEU A 84 -4.71 8.44 5.32
N GLU A 85 -5.97 8.05 5.10
CA GLU A 85 -6.32 6.94 4.21
C GLU A 85 -5.71 7.15 2.82
N ARG A 86 -5.25 6.06 2.20
CA ARG A 86 -4.77 6.00 0.83
C ARG A 86 -5.28 4.77 0.13
N THR A 87 -5.61 4.95 -1.14
CA THR A 87 -6.16 3.90 -1.98
C THR A 87 -5.21 3.61 -3.14
N ALA A 88 -5.08 2.33 -3.47
CA ALA A 88 -4.40 1.84 -4.65
C ALA A 88 -5.36 1.00 -5.48
N ILE A 89 -5.31 1.18 -6.79
CA ILE A 89 -6.17 0.49 -7.75
C ILE A 89 -5.33 -0.38 -8.66
N CYS A 90 -5.88 -1.53 -9.09
CA CYS A 90 -5.22 -2.45 -9.99
C CYS A 90 -5.89 -2.46 -11.37
N ARG A 91 -5.07 -2.25 -12.39
CA ARG A 91 -5.49 -2.14 -13.78
C ARG A 91 -4.94 -3.32 -14.56
N ASP A 92 -5.83 -3.97 -15.30
CA ASP A 92 -5.47 -5.15 -16.07
C ASP A 92 -4.34 -4.85 -17.08
N GLY A 93 -3.25 -5.61 -16.98
CA GLY A 93 -2.04 -5.44 -17.81
C GLY A 93 -1.13 -4.26 -17.48
N LEU A 94 -1.54 -3.36 -16.57
CA LEU A 94 -0.75 -2.20 -16.14
C LEU A 94 -0.29 -2.28 -14.67
N GLY A 95 -0.83 -3.21 -13.90
CA GLY A 95 -0.50 -3.42 -12.50
C GLY A 95 -1.24 -2.47 -11.56
N CYS A 96 -0.72 -2.33 -10.33
CA CYS A 96 -1.37 -1.58 -9.26
C CYS A 96 -0.65 -0.28 -8.94
N VAL A 97 -1.41 0.78 -8.71
CA VAL A 97 -0.88 2.13 -8.51
C VAL A 97 -1.69 2.90 -7.47
N LEU A 98 -0.99 3.70 -6.68
CA LEU A 98 -1.59 4.59 -5.69
C LEU A 98 -2.27 5.76 -6.40
N ILE A 99 -3.50 6.08 -6.00
CA ILE A 99 -4.27 7.21 -6.54
C ILE A 99 -4.22 8.43 -5.62
N ASN A 100 -4.55 9.58 -6.17
CA ASN A 100 -4.64 10.87 -5.47
C ASN A 100 -5.99 11.53 -5.78
N ASP A 101 -6.23 12.70 -5.19
CA ASP A 101 -7.51 13.42 -5.35
C ASP A 101 -7.78 13.90 -6.79
N GLU A 102 -6.75 13.95 -7.64
CA GLU A 102 -6.84 14.34 -9.05
C GLU A 102 -7.09 13.14 -9.98
N TYR A 103 -7.15 11.92 -9.43
CA TYR A 103 -7.34 10.72 -10.21
C TYR A 103 -8.76 10.64 -10.77
N GLU A 104 -8.85 10.60 -12.10
CA GLU A 104 -10.11 10.38 -12.80
C GLU A 104 -10.20 8.92 -13.29
N PRO A 105 -11.21 8.14 -12.86
CA PRO A 105 -11.41 6.79 -13.37
C PRO A 105 -11.83 6.79 -14.83
N GLY A 106 -11.24 5.90 -15.62
CA GLY A 106 -11.50 5.83 -17.05
C GLY A 106 -10.97 4.55 -17.71
N PRO A 107 -11.26 4.33 -19.00
CA PRO A 107 -10.76 3.18 -19.73
C PRO A 107 -9.25 3.24 -19.86
N TYR A 108 -8.58 2.13 -19.57
CA TYR A 108 -7.13 2.03 -19.68
C TYR A 108 -6.70 1.40 -21.01
N LEU A 109 -5.60 1.92 -21.55
CA LEU A 109 -4.89 1.23 -22.62
C LEU A 109 -4.27 -0.05 -22.05
N ARG A 110 -4.77 -1.20 -22.48
CA ARG A 110 -4.20 -2.50 -22.13
C ARG A 110 -3.17 -2.92 -23.18
N PRO A 111 -1.96 -3.36 -22.79
CA PRO A 111 -1.02 -3.92 -23.75
C PRO A 111 -1.57 -5.21 -24.37
N ASN A 112 -1.62 -5.28 -25.70
CA ASN A 112 -1.91 -6.52 -26.41
C ASN A 112 -0.63 -7.35 -26.52
N ARG A 113 -0.47 -8.32 -25.61
CA ARG A 113 0.70 -9.22 -25.60
C ARG A 113 0.36 -10.47 -26.40
N ASN A 114 1.18 -10.78 -27.41
CA ASN A 114 1.18 -12.10 -28.06
C ASN A 114 2.21 -12.96 -27.32
N PRO A 115 1.80 -13.90 -26.43
CA PRO A 115 2.73 -14.84 -25.83
C PRO A 115 3.34 -15.70 -26.94
N LEU A 116 4.67 -15.80 -26.96
CA LEU A 116 5.39 -16.64 -27.91
C LEU A 116 5.58 -18.00 -27.26
N GLU A 117 4.78 -18.99 -27.66
CA GLU A 117 5.01 -20.36 -27.22
C GLU A 117 6.38 -20.84 -27.74
N SER A 118 7.30 -21.08 -26.80
CA SER A 118 8.63 -21.60 -27.08
C SER A 118 8.85 -22.89 -26.30
N ASP A 119 9.18 -23.96 -27.03
CA ASP A 119 9.52 -25.27 -26.45
C ASP A 119 10.90 -25.30 -25.76
N LEU A 120 11.67 -24.21 -25.88
CA LEU A 120 12.99 -24.12 -25.28
C LEU A 120 12.87 -23.93 -23.76
N LEU A 121 13.83 -24.53 -23.05
CA LEU A 121 13.95 -24.37 -21.60
C LEU A 121 14.37 -22.93 -21.25
N PHE A 122 13.92 -22.44 -20.09
CA PHE A 122 14.48 -21.23 -19.50
C PHE A 122 16.02 -21.36 -19.39
N PRO A 123 16.82 -20.32 -19.76
CA PRO A 123 16.44 -18.95 -20.12
C PRO A 123 16.16 -18.72 -21.63
N TYR A 124 16.23 -19.76 -22.47
CA TYR A 124 16.09 -19.65 -23.93
C TYR A 124 14.64 -19.77 -24.43
N GLY A 125 13.70 -20.15 -23.56
CA GLY A 125 12.26 -20.17 -23.84
C GLY A 125 11.46 -20.18 -22.54
N GLU A 126 10.17 -20.46 -22.65
CA GLU A 126 9.21 -20.34 -21.54
C GLU A 126 9.07 -21.63 -20.73
N LYS A 127 9.63 -22.74 -21.21
CA LYS A 127 9.47 -24.05 -20.56
C LYS A 127 10.30 -24.12 -19.27
N VAL A 128 9.62 -24.12 -18.13
CA VAL A 128 10.23 -24.37 -16.81
C VAL A 128 10.24 -25.87 -16.56
N VAL A 129 11.43 -26.44 -16.32
CA VAL A 129 11.56 -27.81 -15.82
C VAL A 129 11.80 -27.74 -14.32
N ASP A 130 10.94 -28.40 -13.56
CA ASP A 130 11.11 -28.54 -12.12
C ASP A 130 12.39 -29.34 -11.86
N THR A 131 13.36 -28.70 -11.20
CA THR A 131 14.67 -29.31 -10.89
C THR A 131 14.68 -30.02 -9.55
N ILE A 132 13.59 -29.96 -8.78
CA ILE A 132 13.47 -30.66 -7.50
C ILE A 132 12.73 -31.98 -7.72
N ARG A 133 13.44 -33.09 -7.46
CA ARG A 133 12.90 -34.46 -7.43
C ARG A 133 12.71 -34.90 -5.99
#